data_AF-A0A645EIQ1-F1
#
_entry.id   AF-A0A645EIQ1-F1
#
_cell.length_a   1.000
_cell.length_b   1.000
_cell.length_c   1.000
_cell.angle_alpha   90.00
_cell.angle_beta   90.00
_cell.angle_gamma   90.00
#
_symmetry.space_group_name_H-M   'P 1'
#
loop_
_entity.id
_entity.type
_entity.pdbx_description
1 polymer ?
#
loop_
_entity_poly.entity_id
_entity_poly.type
_entity_poly.pdbx_seq_one_letter_code
_entity_poly.pdbx_strand_id
1 'polypeptide(L)'
;MAIGLGQVLGFRYQENFNYPYIARSVSEFWRRWHISLGRFFKEYVYIPLGGNRKGEARTALNLLFVWTLTGLWHGASWNFVLWGLYYGVFIALEHSVFRSAIKRIPRTLGTILTLLVVLFGWALFYQTDLALCARQMLAMLGLSSVSGKLAFTVLLDAASLQAIKTYTILPLVACALCVPVLPKLKQAFDHRLRARRTAQLIETVLLTVVVILSILNLVADSYNPFLYFRF
;
A
#
# COMPACT_ATOMS: atom_id res chain seq x y z
N MET A 1 1.95 -16.21 -0.27
CA MET A 1 2.60 -17.26 0.55
C MET A 1 1.72 -17.71 1.71
N ALA A 2 1.45 -16.88 2.73
CA ALA A 2 0.70 -17.28 3.93
C ALA A 2 -0.66 -17.94 3.64
N ILE A 3 -1.46 -17.39 2.72
CA ILE A 3 -2.75 -18.00 2.31
C ILE A 3 -2.55 -19.40 1.72
N GLY A 4 -1.54 -19.59 0.85
CA GLY A 4 -1.25 -20.88 0.22
C GLY A 4 -0.79 -21.92 1.23
N LEU A 5 0.11 -21.56 2.15
CA LEU A 5 0.54 -22.44 3.24
C LEU A 5 -0.63 -22.77 4.18
N GLY A 6 -1.46 -21.79 4.51
CA GLY A 6 -2.68 -21.99 5.27
C GLY A 6 -3.58 -23.04 4.63
N GLN A 7 -3.82 -22.94 3.31
CA GLN A 7 -4.64 -23.90 2.59
C GLN A 7 -4.08 -25.32 2.61
N VAL A 8 -2.76 -25.50 2.48
CA VAL A 8 -2.09 -26.81 2.60
C VAL A 8 -2.30 -27.41 3.99
N LEU A 9 -2.28 -26.58 5.03
CA LEU A 9 -2.49 -26.99 6.42
C LEU A 9 -3.97 -27.06 6.83
N GLY A 10 -4.91 -26.83 5.91
CA GLY A 10 -6.36 -26.87 6.18
C GLY A 10 -6.94 -25.56 6.77
N PHE A 11 -6.15 -24.51 6.91
CA PHE A 11 -6.59 -23.20 7.37
C PHE A 11 -7.04 -22.30 6.21
N ARG A 12 -8.10 -21.51 6.45
CA ARG A 12 -8.56 -20.47 5.52
C ARG A 12 -8.25 -19.10 6.06
N TYR A 13 -7.18 -18.49 5.55
CA TYR A 13 -6.85 -17.10 5.83
C TYR A 13 -7.60 -16.13 4.92
N GLN A 14 -7.85 -14.92 5.43
CA GLN A 14 -8.40 -13.84 4.62
C GLN A 14 -7.31 -13.12 3.83
N GLU A 15 -7.70 -12.50 2.73
CA GLU A 15 -6.81 -11.66 1.93
C GLU A 15 -6.40 -10.40 2.72
N ASN A 16 -5.11 -10.06 2.67
CA ASN A 16 -4.60 -8.85 3.29
C ASN A 16 -4.61 -7.63 2.35
N PHE A 17 -4.59 -7.84 1.04
CA PHE A 17 -4.49 -6.76 0.06
C PHE A 17 -5.50 -6.99 -1.06
N ASN A 18 -6.30 -5.97 -1.36
CA ASN A 18 -7.32 -6.02 -2.42
C ASN A 18 -7.25 -4.77 -3.30
N TYR A 19 -6.27 -4.76 -4.21
CA TYR A 19 -6.00 -3.66 -5.15
C TYR A 19 -6.08 -2.28 -4.48
N PRO A 20 -5.23 -1.98 -3.49
CA PRO A 20 -5.35 -0.78 -2.67
C PRO A 20 -5.13 0.51 -3.47
N TYR A 21 -4.25 0.49 -4.48
CA TYR A 21 -3.90 1.67 -5.28
C TYR A 21 -5.01 2.17 -6.22
N ILE A 22 -6.10 1.42 -6.39
CA ILE A 22 -7.29 1.89 -7.13
C ILE A 22 -8.35 2.52 -6.20
N ALA A 23 -8.04 2.69 -4.92
CA ALA A 23 -8.91 3.37 -3.96
C ALA A 23 -9.21 4.81 -4.38
N ARG A 24 -10.41 5.29 -4.06
CA ARG A 24 -10.86 6.66 -4.34
C ARG A 24 -10.73 7.60 -3.14
N SER A 25 -10.41 7.05 -1.97
CA SER A 25 -10.16 7.80 -0.75
C SER A 25 -9.15 7.09 0.13
N VAL A 26 -8.59 7.82 1.10
CA VAL A 26 -7.60 7.31 2.06
C VAL A 26 -8.23 6.22 2.93
N SER A 27 -9.47 6.39 3.37
CA SER A 27 -10.20 5.36 4.11
C SER A 27 -10.46 4.10 3.27
N GLU A 28 -10.75 4.25 1.97
CA GLU A 28 -10.90 3.10 1.06
C GLU A 28 -9.56 2.38 0.86
N PHE A 29 -8.46 3.12 0.74
CA PHE A 29 -7.11 2.56 0.61
C PHE A 29 -6.79 1.63 1.79
N TRP A 30 -6.99 2.10 3.02
CA TRP A 30 -6.70 1.33 4.23
C TRP A 30 -7.69 0.20 4.52
N ARG A 31 -8.88 0.24 3.92
CA ARG A 31 -9.78 -0.94 3.89
C ARG A 31 -9.33 -2.03 2.92
N ARG A 32 -8.42 -1.71 2.00
CA ARG A 32 -7.88 -2.61 0.98
C ARG A 32 -6.42 -2.98 1.25
N TRP A 33 -5.75 -2.30 2.17
CA TRP A 33 -4.35 -2.51 2.54
C TRP A 33 -4.25 -3.10 3.94
N HIS A 34 -3.48 -4.18 4.10
CA HIS A 34 -3.25 -4.87 5.37
C HIS A 34 -4.54 -5.17 6.17
N ILE A 35 -5.53 -5.74 5.49
CA ILE A 35 -6.92 -5.91 5.97
C ILE A 35 -7.01 -6.59 7.35
N SER A 36 -6.20 -7.63 7.61
CA SER A 36 -6.18 -8.30 8.93
C SER A 36 -5.76 -7.36 10.07
N LEU A 37 -4.76 -6.51 9.86
CA LEU A 37 -4.27 -5.55 10.85
C LEU A 37 -5.31 -4.45 11.07
N GLY A 38 -5.89 -3.94 9.99
CA GLY A 38 -6.99 -2.98 10.06
C GLY A 38 -8.18 -3.54 10.84
N ARG A 39 -8.51 -4.83 10.67
CA ARG A 39 -9.54 -5.50 11.47
C ARG A 39 -9.14 -5.62 12.94
N PHE A 40 -7.90 -6.03 13.23
CA PHE A 40 -7.41 -6.16 14.60
C PHE A 40 -7.55 -4.83 15.37
N PHE A 41 -7.02 -3.73 14.82
CA PHE A 41 -7.15 -2.42 15.45
C PHE A 41 -8.61 -1.96 15.57
N LYS A 42 -9.44 -2.27 14.58
CA LYS A 42 -10.86 -1.95 14.65
C LYS A 42 -11.56 -2.69 15.80
N GLU A 43 -11.37 -4.00 15.89
CA GLU A 43 -12.11 -4.86 16.83
C GLU A 43 -11.59 -4.75 18.26
N TYR A 44 -10.27 -4.66 18.45
CA TYR A 44 -9.65 -4.70 19.76
C TYR A 44 -9.28 -3.33 20.32
N VAL A 45 -9.29 -2.26 19.51
CA VAL A 45 -8.96 -0.91 19.99
C VAL A 45 -10.09 0.06 19.69
N TYR A 46 -10.49 0.22 18.43
CA TYR A 46 -11.45 1.24 18.03
C TYR A 46 -12.86 1.05 18.63
N ILE A 47 -13.42 -0.17 18.51
CA ILE A 47 -14.75 -0.48 19.04
C ILE A 47 -14.79 -0.37 20.58
N PRO A 48 -13.82 -0.93 21.33
CA PRO A 48 -13.75 -0.73 22.79
C PRO A 48 -13.67 0.74 23.23
N LEU A 49 -13.03 1.61 22.45
CA LEU A 49 -12.99 3.07 22.72
C LEU A 49 -14.33 3.79 22.49
N GLY A 50 -15.37 3.06 22.11
CA GLY A 50 -16.73 3.56 21.84
C GLY A 50 -17.04 3.78 20.37
N GLY A 51 -16.09 3.50 19.46
CA GLY A 51 -16.25 3.67 18.02
C GLY A 51 -16.86 5.03 17.65
N ASN A 52 -17.98 4.99 16.92
CA ASN A 52 -18.70 6.19 16.44
C ASN A 52 -19.82 6.66 17.39
N ARG A 53 -19.98 6.06 18.57
CA ARG A 53 -21.20 6.24 19.41
C ARG A 53 -21.24 7.54 20.21
N LYS A 54 -20.10 8.22 20.38
CA LYS A 54 -19.94 9.39 21.27
C LYS A 54 -19.78 10.72 20.51
N GLY A 55 -20.37 10.82 19.31
CA GLY A 55 -20.31 12.02 18.46
C GLY A 55 -19.03 12.14 17.62
N GLU A 56 -19.01 13.14 16.73
CA GLU A 56 -17.97 13.28 15.71
C GLU A 56 -16.59 13.62 16.31
N ALA A 57 -16.52 14.51 17.30
CA ALA A 57 -15.27 14.88 17.95
C ALA A 57 -14.61 13.68 18.64
N ARG A 58 -15.38 12.86 19.37
CA ARG A 58 -14.85 11.66 20.00
C ARG A 58 -14.45 10.60 18.97
N THR A 59 -15.17 10.52 17.86
CA THR A 59 -14.82 9.65 16.73
C THR A 59 -13.48 10.04 16.12
N ALA A 60 -13.26 11.33 15.87
CA ALA A 60 -11.99 11.85 15.36
C ALA A 60 -10.82 11.55 16.31
N LEU A 61 -10.99 11.77 17.62
CA LEU A 61 -9.99 11.43 18.63
C LEU A 61 -9.70 9.92 18.68
N ASN A 62 -10.74 9.08 18.64
CA ASN A 62 -10.58 7.63 18.60
C ASN A 62 -9.81 7.18 17.34
N LEU A 63 -10.08 7.79 16.18
CA LEU A 63 -9.34 7.52 14.95
C LEU A 63 -7.87 7.92 15.05
N LEU A 64 -7.59 9.14 15.53
CA LEU A 64 -6.21 9.61 15.74
C LEU A 64 -5.44 8.70 16.69
N PHE A 65 -6.07 8.28 17.78
CA PHE A 65 -5.47 7.37 18.75
C PHE A 65 -5.15 6.01 18.15
N VAL A 66 -6.11 5.38 17.46
CA VAL A 66 -5.90 4.09 16.80
C VAL A 66 -4.79 4.17 15.78
N TRP A 67 -4.76 5.20 14.95
CA TRP A 67 -3.73 5.39 13.94
C TRP A 67 -2.34 5.67 14.51
N THR A 68 -2.27 6.39 15.63
CA THR A 68 -1.01 6.59 16.36
C THR A 68 -0.49 5.26 16.90
N LEU A 69 -1.36 4.43 17.48
CA LEU A 69 -0.99 3.08 17.92
C LEU A 69 -0.59 2.17 16.76
N THR A 70 -1.25 2.29 15.59
CA THR A 70 -0.83 1.57 14.38
C THR A 70 0.57 1.99 13.93
N GLY A 71 0.89 3.29 14.00
CA GLY A 71 2.26 3.78 13.76
C GLY A 71 3.26 3.16 14.75
N LEU A 72 2.99 3.27 16.05
CA LEU A 72 3.86 2.73 17.10
C LEU A 72 4.06 1.21 16.99
N TRP A 73 3.08 0.46 16.49
CA TRP A 73 3.20 -0.98 16.23
C TRP A 73 4.27 -1.30 15.17
N HIS A 74 4.55 -0.39 14.24
CA HIS A 74 5.57 -0.58 13.21
C HIS A 74 7.01 -0.33 13.68
N GLY A 75 7.20 0.46 14.74
CA GLY A 75 8.53 0.70 15.32
C GLY A 75 8.59 1.87 16.29
N ALA A 76 9.71 1.99 17.01
CA ALA A 76 9.91 2.96 18.09
C ALA A 76 10.55 4.29 17.64
N SER A 77 10.42 4.66 16.37
CA SER A 77 10.99 5.89 15.81
C SER A 77 9.92 6.92 15.43
N TRP A 78 10.29 8.20 15.45
CA TRP A 78 9.36 9.32 15.23
C TRP A 78 8.67 9.29 13.87
N ASN A 79 9.33 8.80 12.82
CA ASN A 79 8.74 8.68 11.50
C ASN A 79 7.45 7.83 11.51
N PHE A 80 7.40 6.76 12.30
CA PHE A 80 6.20 5.94 12.43
C PHE A 80 5.06 6.62 13.20
N VAL A 81 5.38 7.41 14.23
CA VAL A 81 4.38 8.21 14.95
C VAL A 81 3.78 9.28 14.03
N LEU A 82 4.64 10.02 13.32
CA LEU A 82 4.19 11.02 12.34
C LEU A 82 3.38 10.39 11.22
N TRP A 83 3.78 9.21 10.77
CA TRP A 83 3.06 8.42 9.77
C TRP A 83 1.67 8.00 10.24
N GLY A 84 1.56 7.53 11.49
CA GLY A 84 0.27 7.21 12.10
C GLY A 84 -0.61 8.46 12.17
N LEU A 85 -0.10 9.56 12.70
CA LEU A 85 -0.83 10.83 12.79
C LEU A 85 -1.25 11.35 11.41
N TYR A 86 -0.38 11.25 10.40
CA TYR A 86 -0.66 11.65 9.02
C TYR A 86 -1.95 10.99 8.51
N TYR A 87 -2.03 9.66 8.58
CA TYR A 87 -3.23 8.94 8.15
C TYR A 87 -4.42 9.13 9.08
N GLY A 88 -4.17 9.23 10.40
CA GLY A 88 -5.20 9.52 11.39
C GLY A 88 -5.93 10.83 11.09
N VAL A 89 -5.20 11.89 10.74
CA VAL A 89 -5.76 13.20 10.36
C VAL A 89 -6.56 13.07 9.06
N PHE A 90 -6.00 12.48 8.00
CA PHE A 90 -6.72 12.33 6.73
C PHE A 90 -8.04 11.56 6.89
N ILE A 91 -8.03 10.46 7.66
CA ILE A 91 -9.21 9.62 7.88
C ILE A 91 -10.22 10.31 8.80
N ALA A 92 -9.77 11.02 9.84
CA ALA A 92 -10.65 11.80 10.70
C ALA A 92 -11.33 12.94 9.93
N LEU A 93 -10.60 13.65 9.07
CA LEU A 93 -11.13 14.72 8.21
C LEU A 93 -12.07 14.17 7.13
N GLU A 94 -11.75 13.02 6.52
CA GLU A 94 -12.63 12.32 5.58
C GLU A 94 -13.95 11.91 6.27
N HIS A 95 -13.89 11.42 7.50
CA HIS A 95 -15.07 10.98 8.25
C HIS A 95 -15.98 12.15 8.68
N SER A 96 -15.40 13.26 9.14
CA SER A 96 -16.13 14.40 9.71
C SER A 96 -16.51 15.45 8.67
N VAL A 97 -15.53 16.05 7.99
CA VAL A 97 -15.71 17.26 7.18
C VAL A 97 -15.94 16.94 5.71
N PHE A 98 -15.14 16.06 5.12
CA PHE A 98 -15.10 15.88 3.66
C PHE A 98 -15.94 14.72 3.13
N ARG A 99 -16.76 14.09 3.98
CA ARG A 99 -17.54 12.90 3.63
C ARG A 99 -18.42 13.10 2.39
N SER A 100 -19.04 14.26 2.27
CA SER A 100 -19.90 14.61 1.12
C SER A 100 -19.09 15.11 -0.08
N ALA A 101 -17.98 15.81 0.16
CA ALA A 101 -17.10 16.33 -0.89
C ALA A 101 -16.43 15.19 -1.66
N ILE A 102 -15.85 14.21 -0.97
CA ILE A 102 -15.16 13.05 -1.57
C ILE A 102 -16.09 12.25 -2.47
N LYS A 103 -17.37 12.13 -2.12
CA LYS A 103 -18.37 11.45 -2.96
C LYS A 103 -18.67 12.17 -4.29
N ARG A 104 -18.43 13.49 -4.36
CA ARG A 104 -18.65 14.30 -5.56
C ARG A 104 -17.42 14.35 -6.47
N ILE A 105 -16.25 13.94 -5.99
CA ILE A 105 -15.02 13.95 -6.79
C ILE A 105 -15.12 12.86 -7.87
N PRO A 106 -14.79 13.16 -9.14
CA PRO A 106 -14.69 12.16 -10.20
C PRO A 106 -13.76 11.02 -9.81
N ARG A 107 -14.10 9.79 -10.20
CA ARG A 107 -13.37 8.58 -9.79
C ARG A 107 -11.87 8.65 -10.04
N THR A 108 -11.46 9.10 -11.22
CA THR A 108 -10.04 9.21 -11.61
C THR A 108 -9.30 10.21 -10.74
N LEU A 109 -9.89 11.38 -10.51
CA LEU A 109 -9.31 12.42 -9.68
C LEU A 109 -9.19 11.97 -8.22
N GLY A 110 -10.22 11.33 -7.66
CA GLY A 110 -10.18 10.79 -6.30
C GLY A 110 -9.08 9.73 -6.12
N THR A 111 -8.89 8.87 -7.13
CA THR A 111 -7.79 7.89 -7.13
C THR A 111 -6.42 8.56 -7.23
N ILE A 112 -6.23 9.55 -8.10
CA ILE A 112 -4.96 10.29 -8.21
C ILE A 112 -4.64 11.00 -6.88
N LEU A 113 -5.60 11.71 -6.29
CA LEU A 113 -5.41 12.41 -5.02
C LEU A 113 -5.07 11.43 -3.90
N THR A 114 -5.77 10.29 -3.82
CA THR A 114 -5.48 9.24 -2.85
C THR A 114 -4.09 8.66 -3.05
N LEU A 115 -3.69 8.41 -4.30
CA LEU A 115 -2.37 7.90 -4.62
C LEU A 115 -1.27 8.88 -4.19
N LEU A 116 -1.45 10.18 -4.43
CA LEU A 116 -0.51 11.20 -3.97
C LEU A 116 -0.35 11.16 -2.45
N VAL A 117 -1.46 11.19 -1.70
CA VAL A 117 -1.44 11.08 -0.23
C VAL A 117 -0.70 9.82 0.22
N VAL A 118 -0.97 8.68 -0.43
CA VAL A 118 -0.32 7.41 -0.11
C VAL A 118 1.19 7.45 -0.39
N LEU A 119 1.63 8.05 -1.50
CA LEU A 119 3.05 8.16 -1.84
C LEU A 119 3.82 9.03 -0.83
N PHE A 120 3.25 10.16 -0.41
CA PHE A 120 3.83 10.98 0.66
C PHE A 120 3.88 10.21 1.99
N GLY A 121 2.81 9.46 2.31
CA GLY A 121 2.80 8.56 3.46
C GLY A 121 3.91 7.50 3.38
N TRP A 122 4.20 6.93 2.22
CA TRP A 122 5.28 5.96 2.08
C TRP A 122 6.68 6.57 2.26
N ALA A 123 6.91 7.80 1.79
CA ALA A 123 8.16 8.51 2.06
C ALA A 123 8.38 8.68 3.57
N LEU A 124 7.33 9.05 4.31
CA LEU A 124 7.37 9.18 5.77
C LEU A 124 7.56 7.84 6.48
N PHE A 125 7.01 6.75 5.95
CA PHE A 125 7.22 5.42 6.52
C PHE A 125 8.65 4.92 6.33
N TYR A 126 9.22 5.16 5.14
CA TYR A 126 10.49 4.57 4.72
C TYR A 126 11.70 5.28 5.34
N GLN A 127 11.66 6.61 5.47
CA GLN A 127 12.79 7.38 5.97
C GLN A 127 12.78 7.49 7.49
N THR A 128 13.81 6.98 8.15
CA THR A 128 14.00 7.11 9.61
C THR A 128 14.58 8.47 10.00
N ASP A 129 15.34 9.10 9.11
CA ASP A 129 15.85 10.46 9.27
C ASP A 129 14.82 11.48 8.75
N LEU A 130 14.37 12.37 9.65
CA LEU A 130 13.36 13.40 9.33
C LEU A 130 13.87 14.46 8.35
N ALA A 131 15.15 14.80 8.36
CA ALA A 131 15.73 15.73 7.41
C ALA A 131 15.80 15.11 6.00
N LEU A 132 16.15 13.83 5.91
CA LEU A 132 16.12 13.10 4.62
C LEU A 132 14.68 12.94 4.11
N CYS A 133 13.73 12.63 5.00
CA CYS A 133 12.31 12.60 4.68
C CYS A 133 11.83 13.93 4.10
N ALA A 134 12.16 15.05 4.74
CA ALA A 134 11.79 16.38 4.26
C ALA A 134 12.38 16.67 2.88
N ARG A 135 13.66 16.35 2.66
CA ARG A 135 14.30 16.49 1.34
C ARG A 135 13.60 15.65 0.27
N GLN A 136 13.24 14.41 0.58
CA GLN A 136 12.53 13.54 -0.36
C GLN A 136 11.13 14.09 -0.67
N MET A 137 10.37 14.54 0.33
CA MET A 137 9.06 15.14 0.12
C MET A 137 9.12 16.41 -0.73
N LEU A 138 10.13 17.25 -0.52
CA LEU A 138 10.38 18.43 -1.34
C LEU A 138 10.76 18.05 -2.78
N ALA A 139 11.62 17.04 -2.95
CA ALA A 139 12.01 16.53 -4.26
C ALA A 139 10.81 15.97 -5.04
N MET A 140 9.87 15.30 -4.36
CA MET A 140 8.60 14.84 -4.97
C MET A 140 7.73 16.00 -5.50
N LEU A 141 7.93 17.22 -5.00
CA LEU A 141 7.29 18.45 -5.48
C LEU A 141 8.16 19.22 -6.50
N GLY A 142 9.35 18.71 -6.85
CA GLY A 142 10.31 19.38 -7.72
C GLY A 142 11.13 20.48 -7.05
N LEU A 143 11.11 20.53 -5.71
CA LEU A 143 11.82 21.53 -4.92
C LEU A 143 13.13 20.94 -4.39
N SER A 144 14.22 21.69 -4.52
CA SER A 144 15.49 21.34 -3.88
C SER A 144 16.18 22.59 -3.31
N SER A 145 17.07 22.37 -2.34
CA SER A 145 17.86 23.45 -1.75
C SER A 145 19.11 23.68 -2.59
N VAL A 146 19.12 24.75 -3.38
CA VAL A 146 20.27 25.20 -4.17
C VAL A 146 20.85 26.44 -3.49
N SER A 147 22.11 26.37 -3.05
CA SER A 147 22.81 27.48 -2.40
C SER A 147 22.08 28.06 -1.17
N GLY A 148 21.43 27.20 -0.39
CA GLY A 148 20.69 27.58 0.83
C GLY A 148 19.31 28.21 0.58
N LYS A 149 18.85 28.32 -0.67
CA LYS A 149 17.49 28.75 -1.03
C LYS A 149 16.70 27.60 -1.62
N LEU A 150 15.41 27.54 -1.29
CA LEU A 150 14.49 26.61 -1.91
C LEU A 150 14.19 27.09 -3.33
N ALA A 151 14.54 26.30 -4.34
CA ALA A 151 14.30 26.60 -5.74
C ALA A 151 13.58 25.43 -6.41
N PHE A 152 12.75 25.75 -7.40
CA PHE A 152 12.21 24.73 -8.29
C PHE A 152 13.33 24.28 -9.23
N THR A 153 13.67 23.01 -9.16
CA THR A 153 14.68 22.40 -10.03
C THR A 153 14.01 21.47 -11.03
N VAL A 154 14.77 21.07 -12.06
CA VAL A 154 14.27 20.11 -13.05
C VAL A 154 13.83 18.83 -12.33
N LEU A 155 12.55 18.45 -12.49
CA LEU A 155 11.94 17.25 -11.89
C LEU A 155 12.63 15.95 -12.31
N LEU A 156 13.31 15.97 -13.46
CA LEU A 156 13.98 14.83 -14.09
C LEU A 156 15.42 15.23 -14.43
N ASP A 157 16.35 14.96 -13.52
CA ASP A 157 17.78 15.06 -13.82
C ASP A 157 18.25 13.84 -14.63
N ALA A 158 19.49 13.91 -15.14
CA ALA A 158 20.07 12.83 -15.95
C ALA A 158 20.12 11.49 -15.19
N ALA A 159 20.38 11.53 -13.88
CA ALA A 159 20.39 10.35 -13.02
C ALA A 159 18.99 9.73 -12.88
N SER A 160 17.95 10.54 -12.66
CA SER A 160 16.55 10.07 -12.63
C SER A 160 16.14 9.48 -13.97
N LEU A 161 16.54 10.10 -15.09
CA LEU A 161 16.23 9.58 -16.42
C LEU A 161 16.92 8.23 -16.67
N GLN A 162 18.17 8.08 -16.24
CA GLN A 162 18.89 6.81 -16.32
C GLN A 162 18.23 5.74 -15.44
N ALA A 163 17.88 6.06 -14.20
CA ALA A 163 17.20 5.15 -13.30
C ALA A 163 15.84 4.69 -13.87
N ILE A 164 15.06 5.64 -14.42
CA ILE A 164 13.81 5.30 -15.11
C ILE A 164 14.11 4.30 -16.22
N LYS A 165 15.03 4.62 -17.16
CA LYS A 165 15.34 3.73 -18.29
C LYS A 165 15.79 2.33 -17.85
N THR A 166 16.64 2.25 -16.82
CA THR A 166 17.15 0.97 -16.30
C THR A 166 16.05 0.13 -15.66
N TYR A 167 15.15 0.76 -14.90
CA TYR A 167 14.16 0.03 -14.11
C TYR A 167 12.76 0.00 -14.74
N THR A 168 12.48 0.73 -15.84
CA THR A 168 11.11 1.03 -16.35
C THR A 168 10.18 -0.18 -16.40
N ILE A 169 10.70 -1.33 -16.84
CA ILE A 169 9.89 -2.53 -17.05
C ILE A 169 9.26 -3.01 -15.73
N LEU A 170 10.00 -2.96 -14.62
CA LEU A 170 9.53 -3.47 -13.33
C LEU A 170 8.36 -2.64 -12.76
N PRO A 171 8.43 -1.30 -12.65
CA PRO A 171 7.29 -0.48 -12.27
C PRO A 171 6.09 -0.63 -13.21
N LEU A 172 6.29 -0.77 -14.52
CA LEU A 172 5.18 -0.97 -15.45
C LEU A 172 4.44 -2.29 -15.19
N VAL A 173 5.18 -3.38 -15.00
CA VAL A 173 4.62 -4.67 -14.62
C VAL A 173 3.92 -4.57 -13.25
N ALA A 174 4.55 -3.91 -12.27
CA ALA A 174 3.96 -3.71 -10.95
C ALA A 174 2.65 -2.90 -11.02
N CYS A 175 2.60 -1.82 -11.81
CA CYS A 175 1.40 -1.02 -12.03
C CYS A 175 0.28 -1.86 -12.66
N ALA A 176 0.59 -2.69 -13.66
CA ALA A 176 -0.38 -3.57 -14.28
C ALA A 176 -0.97 -4.59 -13.28
N LEU A 177 -0.12 -5.16 -12.41
CA LEU A 177 -0.53 -6.11 -11.37
C LEU A 177 -1.29 -5.47 -10.19
N CYS A 178 -1.08 -4.17 -9.95
CA CYS A 178 -1.81 -3.40 -8.93
C CYS A 178 -3.27 -3.08 -9.32
N VAL A 179 -3.68 -3.41 -10.54
CA VAL A 179 -5.04 -3.29 -11.06
C VAL A 179 -5.65 -4.69 -11.20
N PRO A 180 -6.97 -4.89 -11.06
CA PRO A 180 -7.62 -6.20 -11.22
C PRO A 180 -7.65 -6.67 -12.68
N VAL A 181 -6.48 -6.81 -13.31
CA VAL A 181 -6.30 -7.34 -14.67
C VAL A 181 -6.56 -8.84 -14.67
N LEU A 182 -5.93 -9.59 -13.76
CA LEU A 182 -6.07 -11.05 -13.71
C LEU A 182 -7.51 -11.53 -13.45
N PRO A 183 -8.27 -10.98 -12.47
CA PRO A 183 -9.66 -11.39 -12.27
C PRO A 183 -10.55 -11.08 -13.47
N LYS A 184 -10.33 -9.92 -14.12
CA LYS A 184 -11.10 -9.53 -15.32
C LYS A 184 -10.79 -10.42 -16.51
N LEU A 185 -9.53 -10.80 -16.71
CA LEU A 185 -9.15 -11.76 -17.74
C LEU A 185 -9.82 -13.11 -17.48
N LYS A 186 -9.76 -13.62 -16.24
CA LYS A 186 -10.40 -14.89 -15.87
C LYS A 186 -11.90 -14.88 -16.15
N GLN A 187 -12.60 -13.81 -15.74
CA GLN A 187 -14.03 -13.63 -16.02
C GLN A 187 -14.35 -13.60 -17.53
N ALA A 188 -13.50 -12.97 -18.34
CA ALA A 188 -13.70 -12.92 -19.79
C ALA A 188 -13.57 -14.30 -20.47
N PHE A 189 -12.70 -15.17 -19.95
CA PHE A 189 -12.48 -16.52 -20.48
C PHE A 189 -13.45 -17.58 -19.92
N ASP A 190 -14.14 -17.29 -18.81
CA ASP A 190 -15.06 -18.25 -18.17
C ASP A 190 -16.29 -18.61 -19.04
N HIS A 191 -16.69 -17.74 -19.96
CA HIS A 191 -17.85 -17.97 -20.83
C HIS A 191 -17.60 -18.97 -21.98
N ARG A 192 -16.36 -19.38 -22.24
CA ARG A 192 -16.03 -20.33 -23.34
C ARG A 192 -15.30 -21.54 -22.79
N LEU A 193 -15.94 -22.72 -22.84
CA LEU A 193 -15.43 -23.96 -22.23
C LEU A 193 -14.01 -24.35 -22.69
N ARG A 194 -13.71 -24.23 -23.99
CA ARG A 194 -12.37 -24.49 -24.53
C ARG A 194 -11.34 -23.47 -24.04
N ALA A 195 -11.68 -22.18 -24.04
CA ALA A 195 -10.80 -21.13 -23.57
C ALA A 195 -10.51 -21.26 -22.06
N ARG A 196 -11.50 -21.68 -21.26
CA ARG A 196 -11.34 -21.98 -19.84
C ARG A 196 -10.36 -23.12 -19.59
N ARG A 197 -10.48 -24.25 -20.31
CA ARG A 197 -9.54 -25.37 -20.18
C ARG A 197 -8.12 -24.99 -20.58
N THR A 198 -7.97 -24.27 -21.70
CA THR A 198 -6.66 -23.78 -22.13
C THR A 198 -6.05 -22.81 -21.12
N ALA A 199 -6.85 -21.89 -20.56
CA ALA A 199 -6.38 -20.94 -19.54
C ALA A 199 -5.94 -21.65 -18.24
N GLN A 200 -6.69 -22.67 -17.80
CA GLN A 200 -6.32 -23.48 -16.63
C GLN A 200 -5.03 -24.28 -16.83
N LEU A 201 -4.84 -24.85 -18.02
CA LEU A 201 -3.60 -25.54 -18.38
C LEU A 201 -2.41 -24.58 -18.36
N ILE A 202 -2.55 -23.41 -18.99
CA ILE A 202 -1.53 -22.36 -18.99
C ILE A 202 -1.22 -21.90 -17.57
N GLU A 203 -2.24 -21.63 -16.74
CA GLU A 203 -2.08 -21.24 -15.33
C GLU A 203 -1.30 -22.30 -14.54
N THR A 204 -1.66 -23.58 -14.69
CA THR A 204 -0.99 -24.70 -14.00
C THR A 204 0.47 -24.84 -14.44
N VAL A 205 0.74 -24.77 -15.74
CA VAL A 205 2.11 -24.83 -16.27
C VAL A 205 2.94 -23.65 -15.76
N LEU A 206 2.41 -22.42 -15.83
CA LEU A 206 3.10 -21.23 -15.33
C LEU A 206 3.40 -21.31 -13.84
N LEU A 207 2.43 -21.72 -13.02
CA LEU A 207 2.63 -21.88 -11.58
C LEU A 207 3.68 -22.97 -11.29
N THR A 208 3.69 -24.06 -12.07
CA THR A 208 4.68 -25.14 -11.93
C THR A 208 6.09 -24.63 -12.26
N VAL A 209 6.24 -23.89 -13.37
CA VAL A 209 7.52 -23.27 -13.75
C VAL A 209 7.99 -22.29 -12.67
N VAL A 210 7.11 -21.44 -12.15
CA VAL A 210 7.44 -20.50 -11.07
C VAL A 210 7.90 -21.24 -9.80
N VAL A 211 7.25 -22.35 -9.44
CA VAL A 211 7.66 -23.17 -8.29
C VAL A 211 9.04 -23.78 -8.53
N ILE A 212 9.30 -24.34 -9.70
CA ILE A 212 10.61 -24.91 -10.06
C ILE A 212 11.69 -23.82 -9.98
N LEU A 213 11.46 -22.65 -10.60
CA LEU A 213 12.39 -21.52 -10.53
C LEU A 213 12.61 -21.01 -9.11
N SER A 214 11.57 -21.04 -8.26
CA SER A 214 11.68 -20.65 -6.85
C SER A 214 12.54 -21.64 -6.07
N ILE A 215 12.40 -22.95 -6.32
CA ILE A 215 13.23 -24.00 -5.71
C ILE A 215 14.68 -23.88 -6.18
N LEU A 216 14.92 -23.65 -7.48
CA LEU A 216 16.27 -23.47 -8.02
C LEU A 216 16.97 -22.26 -7.40
N ASN A 217 16.28 -21.12 -7.26
CA ASN A 217 16.81 -19.96 -6.56
C ASN A 217 17.09 -20.24 -5.08
N LEU A 218 16.21 -20.97 -4.38
CA LEU A 218 16.42 -21.33 -2.99
C LEU A 218 17.64 -22.24 -2.79
N VAL A 219 17.87 -23.17 -3.72
CA VAL A 219 19.05 -24.07 -3.68
C VAL A 219 20.34 -23.30 -4.03
N ALA A 220 20.25 -22.29 -4.90
CA ALA A 220 21.38 -21.45 -5.27
C ALA A 220 21.80 -20.47 -4.15
N ASP A 221 20.84 -19.97 -3.35
CA ASP A 221 21.11 -19.04 -2.25
C ASP A 221 21.45 -19.78 -0.95
N SER A 222 22.73 -19.78 -0.58
CA SER A 222 23.22 -20.44 0.65
C SER A 222 22.91 -19.66 1.95
N TYR A 223 22.41 -18.43 1.84
CA TYR A 223 22.21 -17.54 3.00
C TYR A 223 20.96 -16.65 2.83
N ASN A 224 19.85 -17.04 3.47
CA ASN A 224 18.60 -16.26 3.50
C ASN A 224 18.29 -15.80 4.94
N PRO A 225 18.94 -14.75 5.46
CA PRO A 225 18.61 -14.23 6.77
C PRO A 225 17.18 -13.68 6.74
N PHE A 226 16.33 -14.22 7.61
CA PHE A 226 14.93 -13.81 7.73
C PHE A 226 14.85 -12.30 7.97
N LEU A 227 14.01 -11.60 7.18
CA LEU A 227 13.93 -10.14 7.14
C LEU A 227 13.64 -9.49 8.52
N TYR A 228 13.04 -10.23 9.45
CA TYR A 228 12.71 -9.80 10.82
C TYR A 228 13.88 -9.90 11.82
N PHE A 229 15.08 -10.32 11.42
CA PHE A 229 16.26 -10.29 12.29
C PHE A 229 17.27 -9.22 11.87
N ARG A 230 16.87 -8.27 11.02
CA ARG A 230 17.69 -7.11 10.60
C ARG A 230 17.31 -5.83 11.36
N PHE A 231 17.07 -5.97 12.66
CA PHE A 231 16.90 -4.86 13.59
C PHE A 231 18.06 -4.86 14.58
#